data_AF-A0A2A6PXA1-F1
#
_entry.id   AF-A0A2A6PXA1-F1
#
_cell.length_a   1.000
_cell.length_b   1.000
_cell.length_c   1.000
_cell.angle_alpha   90.00
_cell.angle_beta   90.00
_cell.angle_gamma   90.00
#
_symmetry.space_group_name_H-M   'P 1'
#
loop_
_entity.id
_entity.type
_entity.pdbx_description
1 polymer ?
#
loop_
_entity_poly.entity_id
_entity_poly.type
_entity_poly.pdbx_seq_one_letter_code
_entity_poly.pdbx_strand_id
1 'polypeptide(L)' 'MFKRRRFKQQLTLQDRLSAWVKQVKEDAARLPPGPERDALLKKARQAEMANHLHEWVKSPGLQPPK' A
#
# COMPACT_ATOMS: atom_id res chain seq x y z
N MET A 1 31.11 -3.20 -6.90
CA MET A 1 30.22 -2.03 -6.74
C MET A 1 28.82 -2.43 -7.19
N PHE A 2 27.85 -2.63 -6.29
CA PHE A 2 26.51 -3.08 -6.69
C PHE A 2 25.76 -1.95 -7.42
N LYS A 3 25.40 -2.18 -8.68
CA LYS A 3 24.70 -1.21 -9.53
C LYS A 3 23.28 -1.04 -8.98
N ARG A 4 22.96 0.12 -8.40
CA ARG A 4 21.63 0.41 -7.86
C ARG A 4 20.61 0.43 -9.00
N ARG A 5 19.57 -0.40 -8.92
CA ARG A 5 18.47 -0.42 -9.89
C ARG A 5 17.57 0.79 -9.66
N ARG A 6 17.89 1.91 -10.31
CA ARG A 6 17.08 3.13 -10.30
C ARG A 6 15.96 2.97 -11.33
N PHE A 7 14.75 2.68 -10.87
CA PHE A 7 13.54 2.68 -11.70
C PHE A 7 12.73 3.94 -11.41
N LYS A 8 12.29 4.65 -12.46
CA LYS A 8 11.38 5.79 -12.29
C LYS A 8 9.96 5.24 -12.15
N GLN A 9 9.41 5.33 -10.95
CA GLN A 9 8.00 5.02 -10.71
C GLN A 9 7.16 6.15 -11.31
N GLN A 10 6.39 5.85 -12.37
CA GLN A 10 5.49 6.82 -13.00
C GLN A 10 4.27 7.14 -12.10
N LEU A 11 3.80 6.13 -11.36
CA LEU A 11 2.69 6.23 -10.42
C LEU A 11 3.19 6.50 -9.00
N THR A 12 2.41 7.25 -8.24
CA THR A 12 2.74 7.52 -6.84
C THR A 12 2.72 6.24 -6.01
N LEU A 13 3.35 6.26 -4.83
CA LEU A 13 3.29 5.11 -3.91
C LEU A 13 1.83 4.78 -3.53
N GLN A 14 0.98 5.79 -3.34
CA GLN A 14 -0.43 5.63 -3.01
C GLN A 14 -1.21 4.93 -4.12
N ASP A 15 -1.01 5.34 -5.38
CA ASP A 15 -1.69 4.75 -6.52
C ASP A 15 -1.33 3.27 -6.68
N ARG A 16 -0.06 2.93 -6.44
CA ARG A 16 0.40 1.55 -6.51
C ARG A 16 -0.14 0.71 -5.36
N LEU A 17 -0.18 1.26 -4.14
CA LEU A 17 -0.76 0.58 -2.99
C LEU A 17 -2.27 0.38 -3.14
N SER A 18 -3.00 1.37 -3.68
CA SER A 18 -4.45 1.25 -3.89
C SER A 18 -4.80 0.21 -4.97
N ALA A 19 -4.05 0.17 -6.07
CA ALA A 19 -4.18 -0.86 -7.09
C ALA A 19 -3.87 -2.25 -6.53
N TRP A 20 -2.80 -2.38 -5.73
CA TRP A 20 -2.42 -3.63 -5.10
C TRP A 20 -3.46 -4.13 -4.09
N VAL A 21 -4.00 -3.25 -3.25
CA VAL A 21 -5.07 -3.59 -2.30
C VAL A 21 -6.30 -4.16 -3.02
N LYS A 22 -6.69 -3.57 -4.17
CA LYS A 22 -7.80 -4.09 -4.98
C LYS A 22 -7.53 -5.52 -5.46
N GLN A 23 -6.35 -5.75 -6.05
CA GLN A 23 -5.95 -7.09 -6.51
C GLN A 23 -5.93 -8.11 -5.36
N VAL A 24 -5.34 -7.77 -4.22
CA VAL A 24 -5.26 -8.66 -3.06
C VAL A 24 -6.65 -8.99 -2.50
N LYS A 25 -7.59 -8.03 -2.51
CA LYS A 25 -8.98 -8.28 -2.11
C LYS A 25 -9.71 -9.18 -3.10
N GLU A 26 -9.48 -9.02 -4.39
CA GLU A 26 -10.04 -9.92 -5.43
C GLU A 26 -9.50 -11.35 -5.27
N ASP A 27 -8.20 -11.51 -5.04
CA ASP A 27 -7.59 -12.82 -4.77
C ASP A 27 -8.14 -13.45 -3.49
N ALA A 28 -8.27 -12.65 -2.42
CA ALA A 28 -8.89 -13.10 -1.17
C ALA A 28 -10.36 -13.50 -1.35
N ALA A 29 -11.11 -12.86 -2.26
CA ALA A 29 -12.50 -13.20 -2.54
C ALA A 29 -12.65 -14.53 -3.31
N ARG A 30 -11.64 -14.91 -4.11
CA ARG A 30 -11.60 -16.19 -4.83
C ARG A 30 -11.24 -17.37 -3.93
N LEU A 31 -10.60 -17.10 -2.78
CA LEU A 31 -10.22 -18.13 -1.82
C LEU A 31 -11.36 -18.48 -0.86
N PRO A 32 -11.48 -19.76 -0.47
CA PRO A 32 -12.38 -20.15 0.60
C PRO A 32 -11.96 -19.49 1.92
N PRO A 33 -12.90 -19.31 2.86
CA PRO A 33 -12.56 -18.84 4.20
C PRO A 33 -11.52 -19.75 4.85
N GLY A 34 -10.41 -19.15 5.28
CA GLY A 34 -9.25 -19.87 5.79
C GLY A 34 -8.04 -18.96 6.02
N PRO A 35 -6.95 -19.51 6.60
CA PRO A 35 -5.79 -18.73 7.02
C PRO A 35 -5.10 -18.01 5.87
N GLU A 36 -5.14 -18.56 4.65
CA GLU A 36 -4.55 -17.93 3.45
C GLU A 36 -5.30 -16.68 3.04
N ARG A 37 -6.64 -16.73 3.03
CA ARG A 37 -7.51 -15.58 2.79
C ARG A 37 -7.29 -14.50 3.85
N ASP A 38 -7.22 -14.89 5.12
CA ASP A 38 -7.00 -13.95 6.22
C ASP A 38 -5.62 -13.27 6.14
N ALA A 39 -4.59 -14.01 5.72
CA ALA A 39 -3.26 -13.45 5.49
C ALA A 39 -3.26 -12.40 4.37
N LEU A 40 -4.00 -12.64 3.28
CA LEU A 40 -4.16 -11.66 2.19
C LEU A 40 -4.94 -10.42 2.66
N LEU A 41 -6.04 -10.61 3.38
CA LEU A 41 -6.81 -9.50 3.94
C LEU A 41 -5.97 -8.67 4.93
N LYS A 42 -5.14 -9.31 5.75
CA LYS A 42 -4.22 -8.62 6.66
C LYS A 42 -3.20 -7.76 5.89
N LYS A 43 -2.64 -8.29 4.79
CA LYS A 43 -1.73 -7.55 3.91
C LYS A 43 -2.42 -6.36 3.25
N ALA A 44 -3.63 -6.53 2.74
CA ALA A 44 -4.42 -5.45 2.17
C ALA A 44 -4.66 -4.33 3.19
N ARG A 45 -5.02 -4.69 4.43
CA ARG A 45 -5.23 -3.72 5.52
C ARG A 45 -3.96 -2.95 5.87
N GLN A 46 -2.81 -3.59 5.89
CA GLN A 46 -1.52 -2.93 6.13
C GLN A 46 -1.21 -1.88 5.05
N ALA A 47 -1.49 -2.18 3.79
CA ALA A 47 -1.31 -1.23 2.70
C ALA A 47 -2.28 -0.04 2.77
N GLU A 48 -3.53 -0.27 3.16
CA GLU A 48 -4.49 0.81 3.41
C GLU A 48 -4.02 1.73 4.56
N MET A 49 -3.52 1.14 5.64
CA MET A 49 -2.96 1.91 6.75
C MET A 49 -1.73 2.72 6.34
N ALA A 50 -0.85 2.16 5.51
CA ALA A 50 0.31 2.88 4.99
C ALA A 50 -0.12 4.09 4.12
N ASN A 51 -1.16 3.93 3.30
CA ASN A 51 -1.74 5.03 2.54
C ASN A 51 -2.29 6.13 3.45
N HIS A 52 -3.04 5.75 4.48
CA HIS A 52 -3.63 6.69 5.43
C HIS A 52 -2.57 7.44 6.23
N LEU A 53 -1.51 6.75 6.69
CA LEU A 53 -0.38 7.37 7.37
C LEU A 53 0.32 8.38 6.47
N HIS A 54 0.49 8.05 5.18
CA HIS A 54 1.10 8.95 4.21
C HIS A 54 0.26 10.22 3.99
N GLU A 55 -1.08 10.11 3.97
CA GLU A 55 -1.96 11.29 3.96
C GLU A 55 -1.78 12.13 5.21
N TRP A 56 -1.68 11.49 6.38
CA TRP A 56 -1.53 12.20 7.64
C TRP A 56 -0.21 12.97 7.72
N VAL A 57 0.91 12.34 7.34
CA VAL A 57 2.23 12.99 7.26
C VAL A 57 2.24 14.17 6.27
N LYS A 58 1.45 14.08 5.21
CA LYS A 58 1.30 15.17 4.23
C LYS A 58 0.36 16.28 4.68
N SER A 59 -0.36 16.12 5.79
CA SER A 59 -1.31 17.13 6.27
C SER A 59 -0.60 18.43 6.65
N PRO A 60 -1.06 19.61 6.19
CA PRO A 60 -0.41 20.89 6.43
C PRO A 60 -0.23 21.23 7.91
N GLY A 61 -1.13 20.75 8.78
CA GLY A 61 -1.07 21.01 10.23
C GLY A 61 0.03 20.26 10.97
N LEU A 62 0.70 19.30 10.32
CA LEU A 62 1.81 18.52 10.88
C LEU A 62 3.15 18.84 10.22
N GLN A 63 3.15 19.69 9.19
CA GLN A 63 4.39 20.15 8.57
C GLN A 63 4.93 21.36 9.35
N PRO A 64 6.24 21.39 9.67
CA PRO A 64 6.83 22.58 10.27
C PRO A 64 6.64 23.77 9.32
N PRO A 65 6.34 24.97 9.86
CA PRO A 65 6.25 26.18 9.05
C PRO A 65 7.58 26.43 8.32
N LYS A 66 7.48 26.93 7.08
CA LYS A 66 8.64 27.27 6.23
C LYS A 66 9.38 28.50 6.72
#